data_AF-A0A432RIM2-F1
#
_entry.id   AF-A0A432RIM2-F1
#
_cell.length_a   1.000
_cell.length_b   1.000
_cell.length_c   1.000
_cell.angle_alpha   90.00
_cell.angle_beta   90.00
_cell.angle_gamma   90.00
#
_symmetry.space_group_name_H-M   'P 1'
#
loop_
_entity.id
_entity.type
_entity.pdbx_description
1 polymer ?
#
loop_
_entity_poly.entity_id
_entity_poly.type
_entity_poly.pdbx_seq_one_letter_code
_entity_poly.pdbx_strand_id
1 'polypeptide(L)'
;MMGFWKKRTKPIINTELYSALLNGREINIVDGGSSNVIFEPFDCLRRNAVIYMFEPNQEMEKYTSNVRTVGMDSALWNDNEGVVIHIAAEPTTSSVYPPNKYLLSKFQDHIGYPARKTTKRVKVPSMSIDSAVNNQLCPVPDFIKLDVHSSEYEALEGANNALEHCSAVLVETWHSPIHSGQHLHGEIEHYLNKKGLFLFDMHLRSKWNYRNTRNLNAWDRHRLVGSEGIFFREEYKNENIIIALGLLDLFQYTGPALDLLEHNEATKSFKHEMRKELLYLNRKTMYYKMIYNLYQCFEKIKSNYIS
;
A
#
# COMPACT_ATOMS: atom_id res chain seq x y z
N MET A 1 -0.95 -1.04 -15.37
CA MET A 1 -2.09 -0.90 -14.45
C MET A 1 -2.00 0.49 -13.83
N MET A 2 -3.08 1.26 -13.79
CA MET A 2 -3.09 2.50 -12.98
C MET A 2 -3.21 2.04 -11.52
N GLY A 3 -2.23 2.38 -10.68
CA GLY A 3 -2.35 2.18 -9.23
C GLY A 3 -3.48 3.04 -8.64
N PHE A 4 -3.61 3.07 -7.32
CA PHE A 4 -4.53 3.97 -6.62
C PHE A 4 -4.32 5.44 -7.00
N TRP A 5 -3.10 5.77 -7.45
CA TRP A 5 -2.71 7.13 -7.77
C TRP A 5 -2.69 7.47 -9.26
N LYS A 6 -2.97 8.74 -9.56
CA LYS A 6 -2.81 9.32 -10.90
C LYS A 6 -1.72 10.38 -10.82
N LYS A 7 -0.56 10.11 -11.45
CA LYS A 7 0.69 10.89 -11.34
C LYS A 7 0.64 12.41 -11.52
N ARG A 8 -0.48 12.94 -11.98
CA ARG A 8 -0.66 14.36 -12.33
C ARG A 8 -1.42 15.16 -11.26
N THR A 9 -1.79 14.56 -10.13
CA THR A 9 -2.42 15.29 -9.02
C THR A 9 -1.36 15.99 -8.16
N LYS A 10 -1.64 17.20 -7.68
CA LYS A 10 -0.86 17.85 -6.63
C LYS A 10 -1.61 17.65 -5.31
N PRO A 11 -1.21 16.70 -4.44
CA PRO A 11 -1.93 16.45 -3.20
C PRO A 11 -1.70 17.59 -2.21
N ILE A 12 -2.67 17.80 -1.32
CA ILE A 12 -2.62 18.87 -0.32
C ILE A 12 -1.42 18.75 0.62
N ILE A 13 -0.94 17.52 0.88
CA ILE A 13 0.24 17.24 1.72
C ILE A 13 1.49 18.02 1.27
N ASN A 14 1.61 18.29 -0.03
CA ASN A 14 2.75 19.00 -0.61
C ASN A 14 2.63 20.53 -0.56
N THR A 15 1.54 21.08 -0.04
CA THR A 15 1.30 22.53 0.03
C THR A 15 1.95 23.17 1.25
N GLU A 16 2.26 24.48 1.15
CA GLU A 16 2.75 25.26 2.30
C GLU A 16 1.68 25.41 3.38
N LEU A 17 0.41 25.59 2.99
CA LEU A 17 -0.72 25.61 3.91
C LEU A 17 -0.74 24.35 4.78
N TYR A 18 -0.72 23.16 4.16
CA TYR A 18 -0.70 21.90 4.90
C TYR A 18 0.52 21.79 5.82
N SER A 19 1.69 22.23 5.36
CA SER A 19 2.92 22.22 6.17
C SER A 19 2.80 23.09 7.42
N ALA A 20 2.22 24.29 7.28
CA ALA A 20 1.98 25.19 8.40
C ALA A 20 1.01 24.58 9.42
N LEU A 21 -0.02 23.88 8.93
CA LEU A 21 -1.05 23.25 9.76
C LEU A 21 -0.56 22.00 10.48
N LEU A 22 0.34 21.24 9.84
CA LEU A 22 0.98 20.09 10.46
C LEU A 22 1.91 20.52 11.62
N ASN A 23 2.28 21.81 11.67
CA ASN A 23 2.98 22.46 12.79
C ASN A 23 4.24 21.70 13.24
N GLY A 24 5.09 21.35 12.26
CA GLY A 24 6.35 20.66 12.50
C GLY A 24 6.22 19.15 12.80
N ARG A 25 5.01 18.59 12.86
CA ARG A 25 4.84 17.13 12.85
C ARG A 25 5.23 16.57 11.48
N GLU A 26 5.60 15.30 11.46
CA GLU A 26 5.82 14.53 10.24
C GLU A 26 4.80 13.39 10.17
N ILE A 27 4.40 13.03 8.96
CA ILE A 27 3.62 11.83 8.68
C ILE A 27 4.58 10.64 8.68
N ASN A 28 4.35 9.69 9.58
CA ASN A 28 5.20 8.51 9.74
C ASN A 28 4.61 7.34 8.97
N ILE A 29 5.35 6.83 8.00
CA ILE A 29 4.90 5.77 7.10
C ILE A 29 5.77 4.55 7.32
N VAL A 30 5.16 3.40 7.59
CA VAL A 30 5.86 2.11 7.54
C VAL A 30 5.60 1.46 6.19
N ASP A 31 6.66 1.01 5.53
CA ASP A 31 6.62 0.27 4.27
C ASP A 31 7.24 -1.11 4.43
N GLY A 32 6.40 -2.12 4.56
CA GLY A 32 6.79 -3.53 4.60
C GLY A 32 6.95 -4.12 3.20
N GLY A 33 8.10 -4.75 2.96
CA GLY A 33 8.43 -5.32 1.65
C GLY A 33 8.73 -4.22 0.65
N SER A 34 9.60 -3.29 1.05
CA SER A 34 9.86 -2.08 0.29
C SER A 34 10.66 -2.36 -1.00
N SER A 35 11.45 -3.44 -1.04
CA SER A 35 12.35 -3.79 -2.16
C SER A 35 13.18 -2.61 -2.67
N ASN A 36 13.56 -1.67 -1.79
CA ASN A 36 14.23 -0.43 -2.13
C ASN A 36 13.48 0.46 -3.15
N VAL A 37 12.15 0.50 -3.11
CA VAL A 37 11.34 1.38 -3.96
C VAL A 37 10.28 2.10 -3.13
N ILE A 38 10.21 3.42 -3.26
CA ILE A 38 9.09 4.18 -2.70
C ILE A 38 7.85 3.94 -3.55
N PHE A 39 6.81 3.41 -2.91
CA PHE A 39 5.55 3.07 -3.57
C PHE A 39 4.69 4.31 -3.91
N GLU A 40 3.90 4.22 -4.98
CA GLU A 40 2.87 5.22 -5.30
C GLU A 40 1.73 5.14 -4.26
N PRO A 41 1.16 6.26 -3.77
CA PRO A 41 1.41 7.65 -4.15
C PRO A 41 2.55 8.36 -3.40
N PHE A 42 3.28 7.67 -2.52
CA PHE A 42 4.25 8.31 -1.63
C PHE A 42 5.51 8.79 -2.35
N ASP A 43 5.77 8.28 -3.56
CA ASP A 43 6.80 8.76 -4.48
C ASP A 43 6.62 10.24 -4.88
N CYS A 44 5.41 10.79 -4.72
CA CYS A 44 5.12 12.19 -5.01
C CYS A 44 5.35 13.15 -3.83
N LEU A 45 5.61 12.64 -2.62
CA LEU A 45 5.80 13.48 -1.43
C LEU A 45 7.10 14.29 -1.53
N ARG A 46 7.05 15.53 -1.02
CA ARG A 46 8.17 16.49 -1.10
C ARG A 46 8.62 17.04 0.26
N ARG A 47 7.83 16.83 1.30
CA ARG A 47 8.00 17.40 2.65
C ARG A 47 7.08 16.64 3.61
N ASN A 48 7.24 16.90 4.91
CA ASN A 48 6.28 16.53 5.95
C ASN A 48 6.08 15.03 6.17
N ALA A 49 7.00 14.17 5.72
CA ALA A 49 6.84 12.73 5.84
C ALA A 49 8.19 12.02 5.96
N VAL A 50 8.13 10.85 6.59
CA VAL A 50 9.26 9.93 6.78
C VAL A 50 8.77 8.53 6.47
N ILE A 51 9.52 7.81 5.63
CA ILE A 51 9.21 6.43 5.27
C ILE A 51 10.22 5.50 5.91
N TYR A 52 9.74 4.62 6.79
CA TYR A 52 10.49 3.57 7.44
C TYR A 52 10.34 2.28 6.63
N MET A 53 11.39 1.93 5.90
CA MET A 53 11.39 0.90 4.85
C MET A 53 11.96 -0.40 5.41
N PHE A 54 11.11 -1.41 5.57
CA PHE A 54 11.50 -2.72 6.10
C PHE A 54 11.72 -3.70 4.95
N GLU A 55 12.94 -4.23 4.87
CA GLU A 55 13.33 -5.29 3.93
C GLU A 55 14.53 -6.08 4.48
N PRO A 56 14.44 -7.40 4.67
CA PRO A 56 15.54 -8.20 5.19
C PRO A 56 16.64 -8.49 4.15
N ASN A 57 17.89 -8.51 4.60
CA ASN A 57 19.09 -8.85 3.83
C ASN A 57 19.30 -8.00 2.56
N GLN A 58 18.82 -6.76 2.57
CA GLN A 58 19.10 -5.81 1.49
C GLN A 58 20.00 -4.70 2.01
N GLU A 59 21.09 -4.40 1.27
CA GLU A 59 21.82 -3.17 1.52
C GLU A 59 20.89 -1.99 1.21
N MET A 60 20.60 -1.19 2.23
CA MET A 60 19.74 -0.02 2.10
C MET A 60 20.50 1.06 1.34
N GLU A 61 20.27 1.17 0.03
CA GLU A 61 20.84 2.23 -0.78
C GLU A 61 20.33 3.60 -0.31
N LYS A 62 21.17 4.63 -0.42
CA LYS A 62 20.72 6.01 -0.19
C LYS A 62 19.76 6.41 -1.31
N TYR A 63 18.47 6.46 -1.00
CA TYR A 63 17.46 6.92 -1.95
C TYR A 63 17.67 8.40 -2.30
N THR A 64 17.76 8.69 -3.59
CA THR A 64 17.56 10.05 -4.09
C THR A 64 16.06 10.32 -4.18
N SER A 65 15.43 10.58 -3.03
CA SER A 65 14.00 10.91 -2.93
C SER A 65 13.78 12.31 -2.39
N ASN A 66 12.64 12.91 -2.74
CA ASN A 66 12.22 14.21 -2.18
C ASN A 66 11.61 14.08 -0.77
N VAL A 67 11.48 12.85 -0.26
CA VAL A 67 10.97 12.51 1.07
C VAL A 67 12.06 11.78 1.85
N ARG A 68 12.09 11.96 3.17
CA ARG A 68 13.05 11.30 4.05
C ARG A 68 12.72 9.81 4.15
N THR A 69 13.75 8.97 4.04
CA THR A 69 13.63 7.52 4.18
C THR A 69 14.60 7.02 5.26
N VAL A 70 14.19 5.97 5.96
CA VAL A 70 14.98 5.29 6.98
C VAL A 70 14.87 3.79 6.70
N GLY A 71 16.00 3.15 6.38
CA GLY A 71 16.01 1.72 6.08
C GLY A 71 16.12 0.86 7.32
N MET A 72 15.40 -0.27 7.34
CA MET A 72 15.40 -1.25 8.40
C MET A 72 15.66 -2.64 7.83
N ASP A 73 16.81 -3.23 8.16
CA ASP A 73 17.22 -4.58 7.75
C ASP A 73 16.50 -5.64 8.58
N SER A 74 15.21 -5.80 8.32
CA SER A 74 14.36 -6.75 9.02
C SER A 74 13.09 -7.04 8.22
N ALA A 75 12.64 -8.30 8.26
CA ALA A 75 11.27 -8.64 7.88
C ALA A 75 10.28 -8.07 8.90
N LEU A 76 9.13 -7.59 8.44
CA LEU A 76 8.00 -7.33 9.33
C LEU A 76 7.32 -8.65 9.71
N TRP A 77 7.04 -8.82 11.00
CA TRP A 77 6.44 -10.03 11.55
C TRP A 77 5.67 -9.72 12.86
N ASN A 78 5.23 -10.75 13.59
CA ASN A 78 4.56 -10.60 14.87
C ASN A 78 5.53 -10.56 16.08
N ASP A 79 6.80 -10.90 15.90
CA ASP A 79 7.84 -10.94 16.95
C ASP A 79 9.21 -10.45 16.44
N ASN A 80 10.23 -10.57 17.31
CA ASN A 80 11.62 -10.20 17.00
C ASN A 80 12.59 -11.41 17.00
N GLU A 81 12.12 -12.64 16.81
CA GLU A 81 12.94 -13.86 16.97
C GLU A 81 13.61 -14.34 15.66
N GLY A 82 13.33 -13.64 14.57
CA GLY A 82 13.72 -13.98 13.21
C GLY A 82 12.77 -15.00 12.57
N VAL A 83 12.51 -14.84 11.27
CA VAL A 83 11.57 -15.67 10.51
C VAL A 83 12.31 -16.46 9.42
N VAL A 84 11.80 -17.65 9.09
CA VAL A 84 12.36 -18.48 8.00
C VAL A 84 11.60 -18.19 6.71
N ILE A 85 12.31 -17.74 5.68
CA ILE A 85 11.77 -17.49 4.35
C ILE A 85 12.07 -18.67 3.44
N HIS A 86 11.05 -19.14 2.73
CA HIS A 86 11.15 -20.06 1.61
C HIS A 86 11.52 -19.29 0.34
N ILE A 87 12.81 -19.29 -0.01
CA ILE A 87 13.29 -18.64 -1.22
C ILE A 87 12.78 -19.43 -2.43
N ALA A 88 11.96 -18.79 -3.28
CA ALA A 88 11.39 -19.38 -4.48
C ALA A 88 12.43 -19.48 -5.62
N ALA A 89 12.07 -20.16 -6.72
CA ALA A 89 12.91 -20.22 -7.91
C ALA A 89 12.91 -18.87 -8.65
N GLU A 90 11.78 -18.17 -8.63
CA GLU A 90 11.66 -16.74 -8.90
C GLU A 90 11.73 -15.98 -7.56
N PRO A 91 12.87 -15.33 -7.22
CA PRO A 91 13.10 -14.79 -5.87
C PRO A 91 12.07 -13.75 -5.42
N THR A 92 11.50 -12.99 -6.35
CA THR A 92 10.43 -12.00 -6.12
C THR A 92 9.09 -12.62 -5.71
N THR A 93 9.01 -13.94 -5.57
CA THR A 93 7.82 -14.67 -5.12
C THR A 93 8.06 -15.49 -3.86
N SER A 94 9.13 -15.19 -3.14
CA SER A 94 9.50 -15.83 -1.88
C SER A 94 8.52 -15.45 -0.76
N SER A 95 8.34 -16.34 0.22
CA SER A 95 7.39 -16.14 1.32
C SER A 95 7.87 -16.86 2.57
N VAL A 96 7.40 -16.43 3.74
CA VAL A 96 7.56 -17.18 5.00
C VAL A 96 6.81 -18.51 4.97
N TYR A 97 5.72 -18.59 4.20
CA TYR A 97 4.92 -19.80 4.05
C TYR A 97 5.43 -20.65 2.87
N PRO A 98 5.44 -21.99 2.99
CA PRO A 98 5.81 -22.86 1.87
C PRO A 98 4.81 -22.75 0.71
N PRO A 99 5.24 -22.90 -0.56
CA PRO A 99 4.34 -22.82 -1.71
C PRO A 99 3.31 -23.96 -1.69
N ASN A 100 2.03 -23.62 -1.94
CA ASN A 100 0.97 -24.60 -2.12
C ASN A 100 1.09 -25.26 -3.50
N LYS A 101 1.98 -26.25 -3.62
CA LYS A 101 2.29 -26.92 -4.88
C LYS A 101 1.05 -27.45 -5.59
N TYR A 102 0.07 -27.99 -4.85
CA TYR A 102 -1.15 -28.55 -5.44
C TYR A 102 -2.00 -27.49 -6.15
N LEU A 103 -2.16 -26.31 -5.55
CA LEU A 103 -2.89 -25.21 -6.18
C LEU A 103 -2.05 -24.61 -7.31
N LEU A 104 -0.77 -24.35 -7.05
CA LEU A 104 0.15 -23.71 -7.99
C LEU A 104 0.36 -24.49 -9.28
N SER A 105 0.36 -25.83 -9.23
CA SER A 105 0.48 -26.67 -10.43
C SER A 105 -0.73 -26.56 -11.37
N LYS A 106 -1.82 -25.93 -10.93
CA LYS A 106 -2.99 -25.67 -11.76
C LYS A 106 -2.85 -24.42 -12.63
N PHE A 107 -1.87 -23.56 -12.37
CA PHE A 107 -1.63 -22.33 -13.14
C PHE A 107 -0.42 -22.48 -14.07
N GLN A 108 -0.24 -21.53 -14.99
CA GLN A 108 0.87 -21.53 -15.94
C GLN A 108 2.23 -21.47 -15.24
N ASP A 109 3.21 -22.20 -15.77
CA ASP A 109 4.50 -22.50 -15.12
C ASP A 109 5.32 -21.26 -14.70
N HIS A 110 5.20 -20.15 -15.43
CA HIS A 110 5.88 -18.89 -15.15
C HIS A 110 5.30 -18.09 -13.97
N ILE A 111 4.07 -18.41 -13.54
CA ILE A 111 3.39 -17.78 -12.38
C ILE A 111 3.20 -18.78 -11.24
N GLY A 112 2.81 -20.01 -11.60
CA GLY A 112 2.51 -21.12 -10.70
C GLY A 112 3.75 -21.90 -10.30
N TYR A 113 3.75 -23.19 -10.60
CA TYR A 113 4.89 -24.09 -10.38
C TYR A 113 5.54 -24.45 -11.73
N PRO A 114 6.86 -24.29 -11.93
CA PRO A 114 7.91 -24.29 -10.93
C PRO A 114 8.42 -22.92 -10.45
N ALA A 115 7.94 -21.78 -10.97
CA ALA A 115 8.44 -20.45 -10.58
C ALA A 115 8.45 -20.23 -9.05
N ARG A 116 7.38 -20.64 -8.36
CA ARG A 116 7.25 -20.51 -6.90
C ARG A 116 7.83 -21.67 -6.10
N LYS A 117 8.57 -22.59 -6.72
CA LYS A 117 9.18 -23.73 -6.01
C LYS A 117 10.24 -23.24 -5.02
N THR A 118 10.19 -23.67 -3.76
CA THR A 118 11.29 -23.42 -2.81
C THR A 118 12.60 -24.03 -3.30
N THR A 119 13.63 -23.21 -3.41
CA THR A 119 15.01 -23.61 -3.76
C THR A 119 15.90 -23.73 -2.52
N LYS A 120 15.71 -22.84 -1.54
CA LYS A 120 16.38 -22.88 -0.23
C LYS A 120 15.52 -22.23 0.85
N ARG A 121 15.88 -22.44 2.11
CA ARG A 121 15.29 -21.76 3.26
C ARG A 121 16.35 -20.89 3.93
N VAL A 122 16.00 -19.67 4.28
CA VAL A 122 16.92 -18.70 4.90
C VAL A 122 16.23 -18.11 6.12
N LYS A 123 16.90 -18.14 7.28
CA LYS A 123 16.45 -17.40 8.46
C LYS A 123 16.92 -15.95 8.34
N VAL A 124 16.01 -15.00 8.55
CA VAL A 124 16.28 -13.56 8.45
C VAL A 124 15.89 -12.87 9.76
N PRO A 125 16.47 -11.71 10.09
CA PRO A 125 15.97 -10.90 11.20
C PRO A 125 14.49 -10.53 10.98
N SER A 126 13.71 -10.55 12.06
CA SER A 126 12.32 -10.10 12.08
C SER A 126 12.12 -9.03 13.14
N MET A 127 11.09 -8.20 12.94
CA MET A 127 10.73 -7.15 13.86
C MET A 127 9.23 -6.88 13.76
N SER A 128 8.57 -6.72 14.90
CA SER A 128 7.20 -6.23 14.95
C SER A 128 7.17 -4.70 14.89
N ILE A 129 6.12 -4.12 14.31
CA ILE A 129 5.98 -2.65 14.24
C ILE A 129 5.91 -2.07 15.67
N ASP A 130 5.18 -2.71 16.58
CA ASP A 130 5.11 -2.28 17.98
C ASP A 130 6.49 -2.31 18.66
N SER A 131 7.32 -3.31 18.35
CA SER A 131 8.70 -3.37 18.84
C SER A 131 9.56 -2.23 18.28
N ALA A 132 9.44 -1.93 16.98
CA ALA A 132 10.15 -0.82 16.37
C ALA A 132 9.80 0.53 17.04
N VAL A 133 8.52 0.72 17.37
CA VAL A 133 8.03 1.90 18.11
C VAL A 133 8.58 1.93 19.54
N ASN A 134 8.46 0.83 20.27
CA ASN A 134 8.90 0.75 21.67
C ASN A 134 10.41 0.97 21.82
N ASN A 135 11.19 0.52 20.85
CA ASN A 135 12.64 0.70 20.80
C ASN A 135 13.07 2.02 20.14
N GLN A 136 12.12 2.92 19.85
CA GLN A 136 12.38 4.25 19.27
C GLN A 136 13.10 4.21 17.91
N LEU A 137 12.92 3.13 17.15
CA LEU A 137 13.45 2.99 15.79
C LEU A 137 12.57 3.75 14.78
N CYS A 138 11.27 3.86 15.07
CA CYS A 138 10.34 4.74 14.39
C CYS A 138 9.28 5.28 15.36
N PRO A 139 8.64 6.42 15.07
CA PRO A 139 7.43 6.85 15.76
C PRO A 139 6.24 5.93 15.44
N VAL A 140 5.16 6.09 16.20
CA VAL A 140 3.87 5.43 15.90
C VAL A 140 3.46 5.79 14.46
N PRO A 141 3.23 4.79 13.58
CA PRO A 141 2.94 5.06 12.18
C PRO A 141 1.54 5.63 11.97
N ASP A 142 1.46 6.67 11.15
CA ASP A 142 0.23 7.25 10.64
C ASP A 142 -0.32 6.44 9.45
N PHE A 143 0.56 5.75 8.73
CA PHE A 143 0.24 4.92 7.57
C PHE A 143 1.08 3.64 7.58
N ILE A 144 0.48 2.51 7.23
CA ILE A 144 1.19 1.23 7.08
C ILE A 144 0.92 0.67 5.68
N LYS A 145 1.96 0.40 4.90
CA LYS A 145 1.91 -0.46 3.71
C LYS A 145 2.47 -1.83 4.04
N LEU A 146 1.80 -2.88 3.56
CA LEU A 146 2.27 -4.26 3.60
C LEU A 146 2.19 -4.89 2.20
N ASP A 147 3.36 -5.21 1.64
CA ASP A 147 3.52 -6.09 0.48
C ASP A 147 4.64 -7.09 0.80
N VAL A 148 4.37 -7.99 1.74
CA VAL A 148 5.37 -8.84 2.40
C VAL A 148 5.18 -10.32 2.04
N HIS A 149 4.55 -10.57 0.88
CA HIS A 149 4.30 -11.88 0.29
C HIS A 149 3.78 -12.95 1.26
N SER A 150 2.53 -12.80 1.72
CA SER A 150 1.82 -13.74 2.61
C SER A 150 2.19 -13.68 4.09
N SER A 151 2.89 -12.64 4.53
CA SER A 151 3.13 -12.37 5.95
C SER A 151 2.34 -11.15 6.47
N GLU A 152 1.36 -10.68 5.69
CA GLU A 152 0.65 -9.44 6.00
C GLU A 152 -0.13 -9.53 7.31
N TYR A 153 -0.75 -10.68 7.60
CA TYR A 153 -1.55 -10.85 8.81
C TYR A 153 -0.68 -10.79 10.07
N GLU A 154 0.45 -11.46 10.07
CA GLU A 154 1.37 -11.50 11.21
C GLU A 154 2.04 -10.16 11.43
N ALA A 155 2.37 -9.44 10.35
CA ALA A 155 2.83 -8.05 10.45
C ALA A 155 1.76 -7.14 11.10
N LEU A 156 0.48 -7.36 10.80
CA LEU A 156 -0.64 -6.63 11.44
C LEU A 156 -0.84 -7.04 12.92
N GLU A 157 -0.65 -8.31 13.27
CA GLU A 157 -0.60 -8.74 14.68
C GLU A 157 0.55 -8.07 15.43
N GLY A 158 1.73 -8.00 14.80
CA GLY A 158 2.90 -7.27 15.30
C GLY A 158 2.74 -5.75 15.38
N ALA A 159 1.64 -5.20 14.87
CA ALA A 159 1.31 -3.78 14.88
C ALA A 159 0.08 -3.49 15.74
N ASN A 160 -0.33 -4.41 16.61
CA ASN A 160 -1.59 -4.35 17.35
C ASN A 160 -1.83 -3.01 18.07
N ASN A 161 -0.80 -2.43 18.71
CA ASN A 161 -0.90 -1.14 19.38
C ASN A 161 -0.75 0.04 18.43
N ALA A 162 0.19 -0.03 17.47
CA ALA A 162 0.37 0.98 16.44
C ALA A 162 -0.91 1.21 15.62
N LEU A 163 -1.64 0.14 15.33
CA LEU A 163 -2.92 0.16 14.63
C LEU A 163 -4.03 0.88 15.39
N GLU A 164 -3.89 1.24 16.67
CA GLU A 164 -4.89 2.06 17.39
C GLU A 164 -4.79 3.56 17.02
N HIS A 165 -3.71 3.96 16.36
CA HIS A 165 -3.43 5.36 15.98
C HIS A 165 -3.27 5.55 14.47
N CYS A 166 -2.99 4.47 13.74
CA CYS A 166 -2.80 4.49 12.30
C CYS A 166 -4.06 5.01 11.58
N SER A 167 -3.89 5.94 10.64
CA SER A 167 -4.99 6.56 9.90
C SER A 167 -5.43 5.72 8.71
N ALA A 168 -4.50 4.99 8.08
CA ALA A 168 -4.79 4.15 6.93
C ALA A 168 -3.77 3.02 6.76
N VAL A 169 -4.23 1.91 6.17
CA VAL A 169 -3.41 0.73 5.90
C VAL A 169 -3.62 0.28 4.46
N LEU A 170 -2.54 0.06 3.73
CA LEU A 170 -2.55 -0.49 2.37
C LEU A 170 -1.96 -1.89 2.38
N VAL A 171 -2.69 -2.89 1.93
CA VAL A 171 -2.25 -4.30 2.00
C VAL A 171 -2.39 -4.98 0.65
N GLU A 172 -1.28 -5.47 0.08
CA GLU A 172 -1.29 -6.45 -1.02
C GLU A 172 -1.36 -7.87 -0.44
N THR A 173 -2.40 -8.63 -0.79
CA THR A 173 -2.63 -9.97 -0.23
C THR A 173 -3.33 -10.91 -1.22
N TRP A 174 -3.58 -12.14 -0.77
CA TRP A 174 -4.09 -13.24 -1.58
C TRP A 174 -5.54 -13.59 -1.24
N HIS A 175 -6.31 -13.94 -2.28
CA HIS A 175 -7.68 -14.47 -2.22
C HIS A 175 -7.71 -16.00 -2.32
N SER A 176 -6.55 -16.64 -2.45
CA SER A 176 -6.40 -18.08 -2.59
C SER A 176 -5.10 -18.51 -1.92
N PRO A 177 -5.03 -19.72 -1.33
CA PRO A 177 -3.87 -20.15 -0.54
C PRO A 177 -2.70 -20.53 -1.44
N ILE A 178 -2.02 -19.52 -1.98
CA ILE A 178 -0.85 -19.65 -2.87
C ILE A 178 0.35 -20.24 -2.12
N HIS A 179 0.45 -19.93 -0.84
CA HIS A 179 1.29 -20.58 0.14
C HIS A 179 0.44 -21.37 1.13
N SER A 180 0.96 -22.47 1.64
CA SER A 180 0.27 -23.35 2.58
C SER A 180 0.38 -22.79 4.00
N GLY A 181 -0.77 -22.53 4.63
CA GLY A 181 -0.85 -22.02 6.00
C GLY A 181 -0.95 -20.51 6.12
N GLN A 182 -0.87 -19.77 5.00
CA GLN A 182 -1.05 -18.31 5.01
C GLN A 182 -2.48 -17.90 5.37
N HIS A 183 -2.62 -16.68 5.90
CA HIS A 183 -3.89 -15.99 5.95
C HIS A 183 -4.28 -15.39 4.59
N LEU A 184 -5.58 -15.21 4.38
CA LEU A 184 -6.17 -14.64 3.17
C LEU A 184 -6.80 -13.27 3.43
N HIS A 185 -7.14 -12.57 2.35
CA HIS A 185 -7.77 -11.24 2.38
C HIS A 185 -8.93 -11.13 3.39
N GLY A 186 -9.85 -12.10 3.42
CA GLY A 186 -11.00 -12.04 4.33
C GLY A 186 -10.63 -12.07 5.82
N GLU A 187 -9.51 -12.70 6.18
CA GLU A 187 -9.02 -12.72 7.56
C GLU A 187 -8.32 -11.40 7.92
N ILE A 188 -7.57 -10.83 6.96
CA ILE A 188 -6.93 -9.52 7.09
C ILE A 188 -7.98 -8.41 7.20
N GLU A 189 -8.98 -8.40 6.32
CA GLU A 189 -10.09 -7.45 6.35
C GLU A 189 -10.84 -7.55 7.69
N HIS A 190 -11.16 -8.76 8.14
CA HIS A 190 -11.81 -8.96 9.44
C HIS A 190 -10.98 -8.42 10.61
N TYR A 191 -9.66 -8.63 10.58
CA TYR A 191 -8.75 -8.10 11.60
C TYR A 191 -8.70 -6.57 11.59
N LEU A 192 -8.56 -5.94 10.41
CA LEU A 192 -8.53 -4.48 10.27
C LEU A 192 -9.87 -3.83 10.67
N ASN A 193 -11.00 -4.44 10.30
CA ASN A 193 -12.33 -3.96 10.68
C ASN A 193 -12.49 -3.91 12.21
N LYS A 194 -11.96 -4.91 12.94
CA LYS A 194 -11.95 -4.89 14.41
C LYS A 194 -11.09 -3.76 15.01
N LYS A 195 -10.13 -3.23 14.24
CA LYS A 195 -9.29 -2.08 14.60
C LYS A 195 -9.88 -0.74 14.17
N GLY A 196 -11.09 -0.73 13.62
CA GLY A 196 -11.77 0.46 13.11
C GLY A 196 -11.24 0.97 11.77
N LEU A 197 -10.52 0.12 11.03
CA LEU A 197 -9.99 0.39 9.70
C LEU A 197 -10.82 -0.39 8.67
N PHE A 198 -11.54 0.30 7.79
CA PHE A 198 -12.48 -0.31 6.83
C PHE A 198 -12.00 -0.13 5.39
N LEU A 199 -12.29 -1.13 4.56
CA LEU A 199 -11.90 -1.15 3.15
C LEU A 199 -12.60 -0.03 2.37
N PHE A 200 -11.82 0.88 1.79
CA PHE A 200 -12.34 1.97 0.94
C PHE A 200 -12.29 1.63 -0.55
N ASP A 201 -11.25 0.93 -1.00
CA ASP A 201 -11.11 0.48 -2.39
C ASP A 201 -10.14 -0.70 -2.49
N MET A 202 -10.25 -1.47 -3.57
CA MET A 202 -9.46 -2.66 -3.82
C MET A 202 -9.10 -2.78 -5.31
N HIS A 203 -7.81 -2.80 -5.59
CA HIS A 203 -7.27 -3.05 -6.92
C HIS A 203 -6.95 -4.54 -7.10
N LEU A 204 -7.46 -5.13 -8.18
CA LEU A 204 -7.16 -6.52 -8.52
C LEU A 204 -5.76 -6.60 -9.15
N ARG A 205 -4.81 -7.25 -8.46
CA ARG A 205 -3.39 -7.30 -8.85
C ARG A 205 -3.05 -8.56 -9.64
N SER A 206 -3.55 -9.71 -9.16
CA SER A 206 -3.18 -11.03 -9.67
C SER A 206 -4.40 -11.78 -10.17
N LYS A 207 -4.45 -11.97 -11.48
CA LYS A 207 -5.50 -12.68 -12.22
C LYS A 207 -4.86 -13.77 -13.07
N TRP A 208 -5.00 -15.03 -12.67
CA TRP A 208 -4.21 -16.12 -13.24
C TRP A 208 -5.08 -17.10 -14.03
N ASN A 209 -4.55 -17.51 -15.19
CA ASN A 209 -5.16 -18.52 -16.03
C ASN A 209 -4.75 -19.92 -15.59
N TYR A 210 -5.67 -20.86 -15.66
CA TYR A 210 -5.36 -22.27 -15.46
C TYR A 210 -4.45 -22.78 -16.58
N ARG A 211 -3.56 -23.70 -16.22
CA ARG A 211 -2.78 -24.47 -17.18
C ARG A 211 -3.72 -25.34 -18.01
N ASN A 212 -3.64 -25.21 -19.32
CA ASN A 212 -4.38 -26.02 -20.26
C ASN A 212 -3.49 -26.38 -21.45
N THR A 213 -3.63 -27.60 -21.98
CA THR A 213 -2.92 -28.08 -23.18
C THR A 213 -3.67 -27.77 -24.48
N ARG A 214 -4.91 -27.28 -24.38
CA ARG A 214 -5.75 -26.90 -25.51
C ARG A 214 -5.65 -25.40 -25.78
N ASN A 215 -5.80 -25.01 -27.05
CA ASN A 215 -5.98 -23.61 -27.43
C ASN A 215 -7.37 -23.15 -26.99
N LEU A 216 -7.44 -22.50 -25.83
CA LEU A 216 -8.65 -21.82 -25.39
C LEU A 216 -8.80 -20.52 -26.16
N ASN A 217 -10.05 -20.08 -26.34
CA ASN A 217 -10.32 -18.80 -26.95
C ASN A 217 -9.89 -17.65 -26.02
N ALA A 218 -9.74 -16.44 -26.59
CA ALA A 218 -9.29 -15.26 -25.86
C ALA A 218 -10.25 -14.77 -24.75
N TRP A 219 -11.43 -15.38 -24.61
CA TRP A 219 -12.47 -15.02 -23.63
C TRP A 219 -12.50 -15.94 -22.41
N ASP A 220 -11.61 -16.91 -22.30
CA ASP A 220 -11.52 -17.75 -21.11
C ASP A 220 -11.22 -16.90 -19.86
N ARG A 221 -11.83 -17.29 -18.73
CA ARG A 221 -11.79 -16.49 -17.51
C ARG A 221 -10.63 -16.88 -16.61
N HIS A 222 -9.97 -15.87 -16.06
CA HIS A 222 -8.96 -16.02 -15.03
C HIS A 222 -9.58 -16.20 -13.63
N ARG A 223 -8.83 -16.83 -12.73
CA ARG A 223 -9.11 -16.77 -11.30
C ARG A 223 -8.51 -15.50 -10.72
N LEU A 224 -9.27 -14.76 -9.90
CA LEU A 224 -8.70 -13.74 -9.04
C LEU A 224 -7.90 -14.44 -7.93
N VAL A 225 -6.64 -14.04 -7.77
CA VAL A 225 -5.70 -14.68 -6.86
C VAL A 225 -5.13 -13.69 -5.86
N GLY A 226 -4.90 -12.43 -6.24
CA GLY A 226 -4.37 -11.41 -5.33
C GLY A 226 -4.90 -10.02 -5.64
N SER A 227 -4.91 -9.16 -4.62
CA SER A 227 -5.38 -7.79 -4.67
C SER A 227 -4.60 -6.91 -3.73
N GLU A 228 -4.71 -5.60 -3.92
CA GLU A 228 -4.21 -4.58 -3.02
C GLU A 228 -5.42 -3.77 -2.53
N GLY A 229 -5.60 -3.65 -1.22
CA GLY A 229 -6.73 -2.94 -0.61
C GLY A 229 -6.26 -1.79 0.26
N ILE A 230 -6.92 -0.64 0.15
CA ILE A 230 -6.70 0.52 1.02
C ILE A 230 -7.80 0.60 2.07
N PHE A 231 -7.40 0.67 3.33
CA PHE A 231 -8.27 0.75 4.48
C PHE A 231 -8.06 2.10 5.15
N PHE A 232 -9.15 2.80 5.48
CA PHE A 232 -9.10 4.04 6.25
C PHE A 232 -9.81 3.87 7.57
N ARG A 233 -9.35 4.63 8.57
CA ARG A 233 -10.01 4.67 9.87
C ARG A 233 -11.35 5.40 9.74
N GLU A 234 -12.38 4.88 10.39
CA GLU A 234 -13.69 5.54 10.39
C GLU A 234 -13.68 6.78 11.31
N GLU A 235 -13.13 6.64 12.51
CA GLU A 235 -13.09 7.70 13.53
C GLU A 235 -11.66 8.13 13.85
N TYR A 236 -11.35 9.41 13.65
CA TYR A 236 -10.02 9.96 13.90
C TYR A 236 -9.97 10.71 15.23
N LYS A 237 -8.90 10.49 16.00
CA LYS A 237 -8.58 11.36 17.14
C LYS A 237 -8.28 12.76 16.63
N ASN A 238 -8.67 13.79 17.40
CA ASN A 238 -8.54 15.20 17.02
C ASN A 238 -7.14 15.57 16.53
N GLU A 239 -6.10 15.05 17.20
CA GLU A 239 -4.71 15.27 16.82
C GLU A 239 -4.36 14.70 15.44
N ASN A 240 -5.05 13.66 14.95
CA ASN A 240 -4.72 12.99 13.70
C ASN A 240 -5.56 13.48 12.50
N ILE A 241 -6.49 14.41 12.71
CA ILE A 241 -7.40 14.91 11.66
C ILE A 241 -6.65 15.53 10.49
N ILE A 242 -5.58 16.30 10.73
CA ILE A 242 -4.78 16.91 9.66
C ILE A 242 -4.07 15.83 8.82
N ILE A 243 -3.56 14.80 9.48
CA ILE A 243 -2.86 13.69 8.82
C ILE A 243 -3.85 12.89 7.98
N ALA A 244 -4.97 12.48 8.57
CA ALA A 244 -6.05 11.79 7.90
C ALA A 244 -6.57 12.53 6.66
N LEU A 245 -6.83 13.83 6.79
CA LEU A 245 -7.27 14.68 5.67
C LEU A 245 -6.23 14.69 4.54
N GLY A 246 -4.94 14.80 4.90
CA GLY A 246 -3.84 14.72 3.94
C GLY A 246 -3.81 13.38 3.20
N LEU A 247 -3.93 12.26 3.92
CA LEU A 247 -3.89 10.91 3.36
C LEU A 247 -5.12 10.63 2.49
N LEU A 248 -6.33 11.04 2.92
CA LEU A 248 -7.54 10.93 2.11
C LEU A 248 -7.38 11.67 0.77
N ASP A 249 -6.89 12.90 0.78
CA ASP A 249 -6.64 13.66 -0.45
C ASP A 249 -5.51 13.04 -1.31
N LEU A 250 -4.45 12.53 -0.68
CA LEU A 250 -3.36 11.83 -1.37
C LEU A 250 -3.88 10.64 -2.19
N PHE A 251 -4.85 9.90 -1.65
CA PHE A 251 -5.55 8.80 -2.31
C PHE A 251 -6.78 9.25 -3.13
N GLN A 252 -6.97 10.56 -3.35
CA GLN A 252 -8.06 11.18 -4.12
C GLN A 252 -9.47 11.01 -3.52
N TYR A 253 -9.58 10.70 -2.23
CA TYR A 253 -10.83 10.72 -1.46
C TYR A 253 -11.15 12.14 -0.95
N THR A 254 -11.24 13.11 -1.86
CA THR A 254 -11.55 14.51 -1.50
C THR A 254 -12.90 14.64 -0.81
N GLY A 255 -13.91 13.83 -1.17
CA GLY A 255 -15.23 13.83 -0.51
C GLY A 255 -15.14 13.51 0.98
N PRO A 256 -14.62 12.33 1.36
CA PRO A 256 -14.32 12.01 2.76
C PRO A 256 -13.40 13.03 3.46
N ALA A 257 -12.38 13.56 2.77
CA ALA A 257 -11.50 14.60 3.34
C ALA A 257 -12.28 15.89 3.70
N LEU A 258 -13.23 16.30 2.86
CA LEU A 258 -14.12 17.44 3.12
C LEU A 258 -15.10 17.15 4.25
N ASP A 259 -15.66 15.95 4.30
CA ASP A 259 -16.58 15.55 5.37
C ASP A 259 -15.89 15.57 6.75
N LEU A 260 -14.69 15.00 6.83
CA LEU A 260 -13.84 15.07 8.03
C LEU A 260 -13.49 16.52 8.40
N LEU A 261 -13.30 17.39 7.41
CA LEU A 261 -13.04 18.81 7.63
C LEU A 261 -14.24 19.54 8.27
N GLU A 262 -15.46 19.20 7.87
CA GLU A 262 -16.67 19.84 8.39
C GLU A 262 -16.99 19.41 9.82
N HIS A 263 -16.77 18.14 10.16
CA HIS A 263 -17.24 17.55 11.41
C HIS A 263 -16.21 17.55 12.56
N ASN A 264 -15.04 18.16 12.36
CA ASN A 264 -14.03 18.31 13.42
C ASN A 264 -14.19 19.59 14.28
N GLU A 265 -13.42 19.71 15.35
CA GLU A 265 -13.47 20.84 16.28
C GLU A 265 -12.63 22.07 15.86
N ALA A 266 -12.03 22.06 14.65
CA ALA A 266 -11.16 23.14 14.21
C ALA A 266 -11.92 24.45 13.91
N THR A 267 -11.19 25.56 13.88
CA THR A 267 -11.78 26.90 13.72
C THR A 267 -12.46 27.08 12.36
N LYS A 268 -13.49 27.93 12.30
CA LYS A 268 -14.19 28.25 11.04
C LYS A 268 -13.26 28.79 9.96
N SER A 269 -12.26 29.60 10.34
CA SER A 269 -11.26 30.15 9.41
C SER A 269 -10.41 29.04 8.80
N PHE A 270 -9.91 28.14 9.66
CA PHE A 270 -9.15 26.96 9.23
C PHE A 270 -9.95 26.10 8.24
N LYS A 271 -11.20 25.76 8.60
CA LYS A 271 -12.08 24.97 7.73
C LYS A 271 -12.30 25.65 6.37
N HIS A 272 -12.46 26.98 6.37
CA HIS A 272 -12.65 27.74 5.14
C HIS A 272 -11.43 27.67 4.20
N GLU A 273 -10.24 27.91 4.73
CA GLU A 273 -9.00 27.89 3.94
C GLU A 273 -8.70 26.49 3.38
N MET A 274 -8.79 25.46 4.23
CA MET A 274 -8.55 24.08 3.84
C MET A 274 -9.55 23.58 2.79
N ARG A 275 -10.84 23.92 2.95
CA ARG A 275 -11.88 23.59 1.97
C ARG A 275 -11.56 24.20 0.61
N LYS A 276 -11.17 25.47 0.59
CA LYS A 276 -10.82 26.19 -0.64
C LYS A 276 -9.65 25.53 -1.36
N GLU A 277 -8.61 25.14 -0.62
CA GLU A 277 -7.43 24.48 -1.18
C GLU A 277 -7.76 23.08 -1.73
N LEU A 278 -8.46 22.24 -0.96
CA LEU A 278 -8.91 20.92 -1.40
C LEU A 278 -9.73 20.99 -2.70
N LEU A 279 -10.72 21.89 -2.76
CA LEU A 279 -11.55 22.05 -3.94
C LEU A 279 -10.76 22.57 -5.15
N TYR A 280 -9.78 23.46 -4.93
CA TYR A 280 -8.91 23.96 -5.99
C TYR A 280 -8.05 22.84 -6.60
N LEU A 281 -7.40 22.03 -5.75
CA LEU A 281 -6.57 20.90 -6.17
C LEU A 281 -7.41 19.81 -6.86
N ASN A 282 -8.61 19.54 -6.35
CA ASN A 282 -9.55 18.60 -6.96
C ASN A 282 -10.01 19.05 -8.36
N ARG A 283 -10.39 20.32 -8.54
CA ARG A 283 -10.75 20.87 -9.87
C ARG A 283 -9.61 20.76 -10.87
N LYS A 284 -8.38 21.09 -10.47
CA LYS A 284 -7.20 20.91 -11.34
C LYS A 284 -7.05 19.46 -11.79
N THR A 285 -7.18 18.52 -10.86
CA THR A 285 -7.16 17.09 -11.15
C THR A 285 -8.24 16.69 -12.15
N MET A 286 -9.46 17.22 -12.01
CA MET A 286 -10.56 17.00 -12.95
C MET A 286 -10.23 17.47 -14.37
N TYR A 287 -9.72 18.70 -14.53
CA TYR A 287 -9.31 19.22 -15.84
C TYR A 287 -8.19 18.38 -16.46
N TYR A 288 -7.19 17.97 -15.68
CA TYR A 288 -6.14 17.07 -16.17
C TYR A 288 -6.69 15.73 -16.63
N LYS A 289 -7.64 15.13 -15.90
CA LYS A 289 -8.28 13.87 -16.29
C LYS A 289 -9.04 14.03 -17.62
N MET A 290 -9.76 15.15 -17.80
CA MET A 290 -10.46 15.45 -19.04
C MET A 290 -9.49 15.57 -20.22
N ILE A 291 -8.43 16.38 -20.09
CA ILE A 291 -7.41 16.57 -21.13
C ILE A 291 -6.70 15.25 -21.45
N TYR A 292 -6.34 14.46 -20.42
CA TYR A 292 -5.69 13.17 -20.61
C TYR A 292 -6.58 12.18 -21.36
N ASN A 293 -7.87 12.10 -21.01
CA ASN A 293 -8.82 11.24 -21.72
C ASN A 293 -8.97 11.67 -23.20
N LEU A 294 -9.06 12.97 -23.47
CA LEU A 294 -9.10 13.49 -24.85
C LEU A 294 -7.83 13.11 -25.63
N TYR A 295 -6.66 13.22 -25.01
CA TYR A 295 -5.39 12.80 -25.60
C TYR A 295 -5.34 11.29 -25.89
N GLN A 296 -5.77 10.44 -24.95
CA GLN A 296 -5.83 8.98 -25.16
C GLN A 296 -6.82 8.59 -26.26
N CYS A 297 -7.96 9.28 -26.35
CA CYS A 297 -8.89 9.13 -27.47
C CYS A 297 -8.22 9.51 -28.80
N PHE A 298 -7.48 10.62 -28.84
CA PHE A 298 -6.75 11.06 -30.02
C PHE A 298 -5.67 10.05 -30.45
N GLU A 299 -4.84 9.55 -29.52
CA GLU A 299 -3.82 8.54 -29.83
C GLU A 299 -4.44 7.23 -30.33
N LYS A 300 -5.57 6.80 -29.76
CA LYS A 300 -6.30 5.60 -30.22
C LYS A 300 -6.91 5.79 -31.62
N ILE A 301 -7.38 7.01 -31.94
CA ILE A 301 -7.82 7.34 -33.30
C ILE A 301 -6.61 7.30 -34.23
N LYS A 302 -5.52 7.98 -33.89
CA LYS A 302 -4.28 8.02 -34.70
C LYS A 302 -3.75 6.62 -34.99
N SER A 303 -3.73 5.71 -34.02
CA SER A 303 -3.28 4.33 -34.21
C SER A 303 -4.18 3.51 -35.14
N ASN A 304 -5.48 3.86 -35.23
CA ASN A 304 -6.45 3.13 -36.07
C ASN A 304 -6.55 3.67 -37.50
N TYR A 305 -6.04 4.88 -37.79
CA TYR A 305 -6.13 5.54 -39.10
C TYR A 305 -4.78 5.74 -39.80
N ILE A 306 -3.66 5.48 -39.13
CA ILE A 306 -2.30 5.59 -39.70
C ILE A 306 -1.62 4.20 -39.85
N SER A 307 -2.35 3.12 -39.60
CA SER A 307 -1.95 1.75 -39.99
C SER A 307 -2.44 1.39 -41.39
#